data_AF-A0A842M312-F1
#
_entry.id   AF-A0A842M312-F1
#
_cell.length_a   1.000
_cell.length_b   1.000
_cell.length_c   1.000
_cell.angle_alpha   90.00
_cell.angle_beta   90.00
_cell.angle_gamma   90.00
#
_symmetry.space_group_name_H-M   'P 1'
#
loop_
_entity.id
_entity.type
_entity.pdbx_description
1 polymer ?
#
loop_
_entity_poly.entity_id
_entity_poly.type
_entity_poly.pdbx_seq_one_letter_code
_entity_poly.pdbx_strand_id
1 'polypeptide(L)'
;MKLADLGYDFILKNFNLIREDEIFEEIIKICRNTGCRAIDAYFIATARLTNSVLVTNDGIMAENAKKAGIEAYYLIEEFEELKQSYLKIQEGEKART
;
A
#
# COMPACT_ATOMS: atom_id res chain seq x y z
N MET A 1 18.06 -20.56 -17.85
CA MET A 1 17.30 -19.56 -17.08
C MET A 1 18.11 -19.22 -15.84
N LYS A 2 18.51 -17.96 -15.65
CA LYS A 2 19.20 -17.56 -14.43
C LYS A 2 18.17 -17.44 -13.31
N LEU A 3 18.58 -17.66 -12.07
CA LEU A 3 17.70 -17.49 -10.90
C LEU A 3 17.10 -16.07 -10.84
N ALA A 4 17.86 -15.06 -11.31
CA ALA A 4 17.39 -13.69 -11.43
C ALA A 4 16.19 -13.54 -12.38
N ASP A 5 16.19 -14.27 -13.50
CA ASP A 5 15.10 -14.23 -14.48
C ASP A 5 13.82 -14.82 -13.87
N LEU A 6 13.96 -15.91 -13.10
CA LEU A 6 12.83 -16.54 -12.40
C LEU A 6 12.21 -15.59 -11.36
N GLY A 7 13.05 -14.86 -10.61
CA GLY A 7 12.58 -13.85 -9.66
C GLY A 7 11.88 -12.67 -10.34
N TYR A 8 12.43 -12.20 -11.46
CA TYR A 8 11.85 -11.12 -12.24
C TYR A 8 10.47 -11.51 -12.81
N ASP A 9 10.36 -12.68 -13.44
CA ASP A 9 9.10 -13.20 -13.98
C ASP A 9 8.05 -13.41 -12.89
N PHE A 10 8.47 -13.88 -11.70
CA PHE A 10 7.58 -14.02 -10.56
C PHE A 10 6.98 -12.67 -10.13
N ILE A 11 7.79 -11.61 -10.07
CA ILE A 11 7.30 -10.28 -9.70
C ILE A 11 6.31 -9.76 -10.75
N LEU A 12 6.67 -9.82 -12.03
CA LEU A 12 5.81 -9.35 -13.12
C LEU A 12 4.47 -10.08 -13.19
N LYS A 13 4.45 -11.37 -12.83
CA LYS A 13 3.23 -12.19 -12.90
C LYS A 13 2.29 -11.97 -11.71
N ASN A 14 2.82 -11.66 -10.52
CA ASN A 14 2.05 -11.70 -9.28
C ASN A 14 1.81 -10.32 -8.64
N PHE A 15 2.51 -9.28 -9.07
CA PHE A 15 2.42 -7.95 -8.46
C PHE A 15 2.06 -6.89 -9.50
N ASN A 16 1.20 -5.97 -9.08
CA ASN A 16 1.00 -4.73 -9.81
C ASN A 16 2.21 -3.82 -9.56
N LEU A 17 2.86 -3.38 -10.63
CA LEU A 17 4.00 -2.48 -10.55
C LEU A 17 3.58 -1.08 -11.01
N ILE A 18 3.99 -0.07 -10.26
CA ILE A 18 3.84 1.33 -10.64
C ILE A 18 5.19 1.83 -11.12
N ARG A 19 5.21 2.58 -12.23
CA ARG A 19 6.43 3.18 -12.75
C ARG A 19 6.85 4.38 -11.91
N GLU A 20 8.15 4.58 -11.77
CA GLU A 20 8.72 5.64 -10.92
C GLU A 20 8.20 7.03 -11.30
N ASP A 21 8.15 7.34 -12.61
CA ASP A 21 7.66 8.62 -13.13
C ASP A 21 6.17 8.84 -12.89
N GLU A 22 5.39 7.77 -12.68
CA GLU A 22 3.95 7.86 -12.37
C GLU A 22 3.69 8.14 -10.88
N ILE A 23 4.61 7.74 -10.00
CA ILE A 23 4.42 7.83 -8.54
C ILE A 23 5.19 9.00 -7.89
N PHE A 24 6.25 9.49 -8.52
CA PHE A 24 7.20 10.41 -7.91
C PHE A 24 6.57 11.70 -7.37
N GLU A 25 5.66 12.33 -8.11
CA GLU A 25 4.99 13.55 -7.64
C GLU A 25 4.15 13.31 -6.38
N GLU A 26 3.51 12.16 -6.28
CA GLU A 26 2.67 11.80 -5.14
C GLU A 26 3.50 11.53 -3.89
N ILE A 27 4.67 10.91 -4.05
CA ILE A 27 5.66 10.72 -2.98
C ILE A 27 6.07 12.06 -2.39
N ILE A 28 6.39 13.05 -3.25
CA ILE A 28 6.77 14.40 -2.78
C ILE A 28 5.63 15.05 -2.00
N LYS A 29 4.38 14.93 -2.46
CA LYS A 29 3.21 15.46 -1.73
C LYS A 29 3.04 14.79 -0.37
N ILE A 30 3.16 13.47 -0.29
CA ILE A 30 3.04 12.72 0.97
C ILE A 30 4.15 13.15 1.92
N CYS A 31 5.42 13.15 1.49
CA CYS A 31 6.55 13.60 2.31
C CYS A 31 6.33 15.02 2.87
N ARG A 32 5.83 15.94 2.04
CA ARG A 32 5.53 17.32 2.47
C ARG A 32 4.41 17.41 3.49
N ASN A 33 3.38 16.57 3.35
CA ASN A 33 2.20 16.61 4.20
C ASN A 33 2.38 15.87 5.54
N THR A 34 3.18 14.81 5.56
CA THR A 34 3.33 13.94 6.74
C THR A 34 4.68 14.11 7.45
N GLY A 35 5.70 14.63 6.75
CA GLY A 35 7.08 14.66 7.24
C GLY A 35 7.75 13.28 7.33
N CYS A 36 7.16 12.24 6.72
CA CYS A 36 7.70 10.88 6.76
C CYS A 36 8.97 10.72 5.93
N ARG A 37 9.63 9.57 6.08
CA ARG A 37 10.77 9.21 5.23
C ARG A 37 10.29 8.93 3.81
N ALA A 38 11.17 9.10 2.83
CA ALA A 38 10.85 8.79 1.43
C ALA A 38 10.33 7.36 1.26
N ILE A 39 10.94 6.38 1.93
CA ILE A 39 10.51 4.97 1.87
C ILE A 39 9.07 4.78 2.33
N ASP A 40 8.63 5.47 3.39
CA ASP A 40 7.26 5.40 3.88
C ASP A 40 6.30 5.99 2.83
N ALA A 41 6.71 7.10 2.20
CA ALA A 41 5.91 7.75 1.16
C ALA A 41 5.73 6.90 -0.10
N TYR A 42 6.68 6.02 -0.47
CA TYR A 42 6.48 5.06 -1.57
C TYR A 42 5.29 4.13 -1.31
N PHE A 43 5.23 3.53 -0.11
CA PHE A 43 4.15 2.61 0.24
C PHE A 43 2.80 3.33 0.35
N ILE A 44 2.78 4.52 0.96
CA ILE A 44 1.56 5.33 1.10
C ILE A 44 1.07 5.82 -0.26
N ALA A 45 1.97 6.28 -1.14
CA ALA A 45 1.63 6.72 -2.49
C ALA A 45 1.07 5.58 -3.33
N THR A 46 1.68 4.39 -3.22
CA THR A 46 1.22 3.18 -3.93
C THR A 46 -0.20 2.82 -3.52
N ALA A 47 -0.47 2.80 -2.21
CA ALA A 47 -1.81 2.54 -1.70
C ALA A 47 -2.83 3.57 -2.18
N ARG A 48 -2.46 4.86 -2.20
CA ARG A 48 -3.30 5.94 -2.73
C ARG A 48 -3.64 5.76 -4.22
N LEU A 49 -2.62 5.59 -5.06
CA LEU A 49 -2.79 5.54 -6.52
C LEU A 49 -3.57 4.30 -6.98
N THR A 50 -3.48 3.21 -6.21
CA THR A 50 -4.19 1.96 -6.51
C THR A 50 -5.52 1.83 -5.76
N ASN A 51 -5.90 2.83 -4.96
CA ASN A 51 -7.06 2.77 -4.07
C ASN A 51 -7.07 1.50 -3.21
N SER A 52 -5.91 1.17 -2.64
CA SER A 52 -5.66 0.01 -1.80
C SER A 52 -5.59 0.38 -0.32
N VAL A 53 -5.80 -0.62 0.54
CA VAL A 53 -5.50 -0.54 1.97
C VAL A 53 -4.01 -0.80 2.20
N LEU A 54 -3.34 0.01 3.02
CA LEU A 54 -1.95 -0.22 3.40
C LEU A 54 -1.86 -1.08 4.68
N VAL A 55 -1.13 -2.19 4.63
CA VAL A 55 -0.86 -3.02 5.80
C VAL A 55 0.65 -3.00 6.09
N THR A 56 1.03 -2.69 7.31
CA THR A 56 2.45 -2.57 7.70
C THR A 56 2.69 -3.03 9.14
N ASN A 57 3.92 -3.44 9.45
CA ASN A 57 4.39 -3.68 10.82
C ASN A 57 5.14 -2.46 11.40
N ASP A 58 5.17 -1.33 10.70
CA ASP A 58 5.72 -0.07 11.21
C ASP A 58 4.54 0.84 11.62
N GLY A 59 4.33 0.99 12.93
CA GLY A 59 3.24 1.80 13.48
C GLY A 59 3.33 3.28 13.07
N ILE A 60 4.54 3.83 12.91
CA ILE A 60 4.74 5.22 12.47
C ILE A 60 4.33 5.37 11.00
N MET A 61 4.65 4.38 10.16
CA MET A 61 4.20 4.36 8.76
C MET A 61 2.67 4.29 8.67
N ALA A 62 2.02 3.43 9.47
CA ALA A 62 0.56 3.34 9.51
C ALA A 62 -0.09 4.67 9.94
N GLU A 63 0.46 5.33 10.96
CA GLU A 63 -0.02 6.65 11.39
C GLU A 63 0.15 7.72 10.30
N ASN A 64 1.30 7.75 9.62
CA ASN A 64 1.54 8.67 8.52
C ASN A 64 0.62 8.42 7.32
N ALA A 65 0.31 7.15 7.02
CA ALA A 65 -0.66 6.78 6.00
C ALA A 65 -2.06 7.30 6.34
N LYS A 66 -2.50 7.12 7.58
CA LYS A 66 -3.78 7.65 8.11
C LYS A 66 -3.82 9.18 8.04
N LYS A 67 -2.72 9.88 8.40
CA LYS A 67 -2.59 11.34 8.24
C LYS A 67 -2.71 11.78 6.77
N ALA A 68 -2.21 10.96 5.85
CA ALA A 68 -2.40 11.14 4.42
C ALA A 68 -3.79 10.65 3.93
N GLY A 69 -4.75 10.35 4.80
CA GLY A 69 -6.10 9.94 4.41
C GLY A 69 -6.17 8.59 3.70
N ILE A 70 -5.16 7.73 3.89
CA ILE A 70 -5.14 6.36 3.39
C ILE A 70 -5.60 5.43 4.49
N GLU A 71 -6.51 4.51 4.14
CA GLU A 71 -6.88 3.42 5.03
C GLU A 71 -5.66 2.52 5.24
N ALA A 72 -5.22 2.42 6.50
CA ALA A 72 -4.02 1.69 6.83
C ALA A 72 -4.13 1.00 8.19
N TYR A 73 -3.41 -0.11 8.34
CA TYR A 73 -3.42 -0.93 9.55
C TYR A 73 -2.00 -1.30 9.97
N TYR A 74 -1.68 -1.03 11.23
CA TYR A 74 -0.52 -1.59 11.91
C TYR A 74 -0.84 -3.03 12.31
N LEU A 75 -0.39 -3.97 11.49
CA LEU A 75 -0.82 -5.36 11.52
C LEU A 75 -0.67 -6.04 12.90
N ILE A 76 0.38 -5.70 13.65
CA ILE A 76 0.64 -6.32 14.96
C ILE A 76 -0.48 -6.02 15.97
N GLU A 77 -1.06 -4.81 15.90
CA GLU A 77 -2.04 -4.35 16.88
C GLU A 77 -3.47 -4.30 16.30
N GLU A 78 -3.60 -4.07 15.00
CA GLU A 78 -4.88 -3.78 14.33
C GLU A 78 -5.34 -4.93 13.41
N PHE A 79 -4.96 -6.17 13.72
CA PHE A 79 -5.27 -7.35 12.90
C PHE A 79 -6.78 -7.61 12.79
N GLU A 80 -7.53 -7.47 13.88
CA GLU A 80 -8.96 -7.76 13.86
C GLU A 80 -9.72 -6.70 13.05
N GLU A 81 -9.34 -5.43 13.18
CA GLU A 81 -9.88 -4.33 12.38
C GLU A 81 -9.60 -4.52 10.89
N LEU A 82 -8.38 -4.91 10.53
CA LEU A 82 -8.00 -5.26 9.16
C LEU A 82 -8.88 -6.40 8.62
N LYS A 83 -9.10 -7.44 9.42
CA LYS A 83 -9.94 -8.58 9.03
C LYS A 83 -11.38 -8.14 8.77
N GLN A 84 -11.93 -7.26 9.60
CA GLN A 84 -13.27 -6.70 9.36
C GLN A 84 -13.34 -5.84 8.09
N SER A 85 -12.31 -5.03 7.82
CA SER A 85 -12.21 -4.26 6.57
C SER A 85 -12.17 -5.18 5.34
N TYR A 86 -11.34 -6.22 5.38
CA TYR A 86 -11.24 -7.22 4.31
C TYR A 86 -12.57 -7.90 3.99
N LEU A 87 -13.34 -8.30 5.01
CA LEU A 87 -14.65 -8.93 4.81
C LEU A 87 -15.63 -7.99 4.08
N LYS A 88 -15.64 -6.69 4.43
CA LYS A 88 -16.47 -5.69 3.75
C LYS A 88 -16.09 -5.52 2.29
N ILE A 89 -14.80 -5.53 1.98
CA ILE A 89 -14.30 -5.45 0.58
C ILE A 89 -14.81 -6.65 -0.22
N GLN A 90 -14.70 -7.86 0.32
CA GLN A 90 -15.17 -9.09 -0.31
C GLN A 90 -16.69 -9.11 -0.55
N GLU A 91 -17.47 -8.59 0.40
CA GLU A 91 -18.93 -8.45 0.24
C GLU A 91 -19.30 -7.42 -0.83
N GLY A 92 -18.58 -6.29 -0.87
CA GLY A 92 -18.76 -5.26 -1.89
C GLY A 92 -18.42 -5.73 -3.31
N GLU A 93 -17.42 -6.60 -3.47
CA GLU A 93 -17.12 -7.24 -4.75
C GLU A 93 -18.23 -8.19 -5.18
N LYS A 94 -18.72 -9.06 -4.28
CA LYS A 94 -19.82 -9.98 -4.59
C LYS A 94 -21.10 -9.26 -5.03
N ALA A 95 -21.42 -8.12 -4.43
CA ALA A 95 -22.61 -7.34 -4.78
C ALA A 95 -22.53 -6.66 -6.17
N ARG A 96 -21.35 -6.59 -6.79
CA ARG A 96 -21.12 -6.00 -8.12
C ARG A 96 -21.03 -7.05 -9.25
N THR A 97 -21.16 -8.33 -8.93
CA THR A 97 -21.12 -9.47 -9.87
C THR A 97 -22.50 -10.08 -10.01
#